data_AF-A0A453JLP7-F1
#
_entry.id   AF-A0A453JLP7-F1
#
_cell.length_a   1.000
_cell.length_b   1.000
_cell.length_c   1.000
_cell.angle_alpha   90.00
_cell.angle_beta   90.00
_cell.angle_gamma   90.00
#
_symmetry.space_group_name_H-M   'P 1'
#
loop_
_entity.id
_entity.type
_entity.pdbx_description
1 polymer ?
#
loop_
_entity_poly.entity_id
_entity_poly.type
_entity_poly.pdbx_seq_one_letter_code
_entity_poly.pdbx_strand_id
1 'polypeptide(L)'
;MARPETDLNAPLIWNTKAPRKTKIFAWLLFKDRLSTAVNLAHKNIISSDLCTRCAMLPEDSTHLFITCPLANKIWQRMGVLPHQADLNELWDAPLPQHLPKN
;
A
#
# COMPACT_ATOMS: atom_id res chain seq x y z
N MET A 1 -18.60 -9.25 20.15
CA MET A 1 -17.42 -9.99 19.64
C MET A 1 -17.61 -10.15 18.14
N ALA A 2 -17.03 -9.27 17.33
CA ALA A 2 -17.11 -9.39 15.88
C ALA A 2 -16.32 -10.62 15.42
N ARG A 3 -16.94 -11.45 14.58
CA ARG A 3 -16.32 -12.60 13.90
C ARG A 3 -15.03 -12.13 13.21
N PRO A 4 -13.91 -12.89 13.26
CA PRO A 4 -12.72 -12.51 12.50
C PRO A 4 -13.11 -12.56 11.03
N GLU A 5 -13.20 -11.39 10.39
CA GLU A 5 -13.21 -11.30 8.95
C GLU A 5 -11.96 -12.05 8.46
N THR A 6 -12.18 -13.06 7.63
CA THR A 6 -11.10 -13.81 7.00
C THR A 6 -10.26 -12.83 6.19
N ASP A 7 -8.99 -12.70 6.57
CA ASP A 7 -8.03 -11.82 5.91
C ASP A 7 -7.73 -12.32 4.50
N LEU A 8 -8.44 -11.77 3.51
CA LEU A 8 -8.31 -12.16 2.10
C LEU A 8 -6.91 -11.88 1.53
N ASN A 9 -6.21 -10.88 2.08
CA ASN A 9 -4.90 -10.47 1.62
C ASN A 9 -3.77 -11.35 2.19
N ALA A 10 -3.96 -11.94 3.38
CA ALA A 10 -2.92 -12.76 4.02
C ALA A 10 -2.42 -13.92 3.13
N PRO A 11 -3.28 -14.79 2.55
CA PRO A 11 -2.82 -15.86 1.66
C PRO A 11 -2.00 -15.33 0.47
N LEU A 12 -2.46 -14.23 -0.15
CA LEU A 12 -1.77 -13.61 -1.30
C LEU A 12 -0.36 -13.17 -0.92
N ILE A 13 -0.20 -12.50 0.22
CA ILE A 13 1.08 -11.99 0.72
C ILE A 13 2.03 -13.14 1.10
N TRP A 14 1.53 -14.11 1.88
CA TRP A 14 2.38 -15.15 2.46
C TRP A 14 2.84 -16.19 1.44
N ASN A 15 2.09 -16.39 0.34
CA ASN A 15 2.46 -17.27 -0.76
C ASN A 15 3.51 -16.69 -1.72
N THR A 16 3.84 -15.41 -1.62
CA THR A 16 4.90 -14.80 -2.48
C THR A 16 6.30 -15.36 -2.16
N LYS A 17 7.25 -15.21 -3.11
CA LYS A 17 8.69 -15.50 -2.87
C LYS A 17 9.42 -14.35 -2.15
N ALA A 18 8.71 -13.30 -1.71
CA ALA A 18 9.32 -12.13 -1.10
C ALA A 18 9.98 -12.45 0.27
N PRO A 19 11.02 -11.71 0.67
CA PRO A 19 11.60 -11.83 2.01
C PRO A 19 10.56 -11.63 3.11
N ARG A 20 10.76 -12.28 4.27
CA ARG A 20 9.83 -12.20 5.42
C ARG A 20 9.54 -10.77 5.85
N LYS A 21 10.55 -9.88 5.84
CA LYS A 21 10.38 -8.46 6.18
C LYS A 21 9.40 -7.76 5.24
N THR A 22 9.50 -8.02 3.93
CA THR A 22 8.58 -7.48 2.92
C THR A 22 7.16 -8.01 3.10
N LYS A 23 7.00 -9.30 3.43
CA LYS A 23 5.69 -9.89 3.71
C LYS A 23 5.02 -9.27 4.93
N ILE A 24 5.76 -9.08 6.03
CA ILE A 24 5.25 -8.40 7.23
C ILE A 24 4.83 -6.98 6.91
N PHE A 25 5.65 -6.25 6.15
CA PHE A 25 5.34 -4.89 5.72
C PHE A 25 4.04 -4.82 4.91
N ALA A 26 3.89 -5.69 3.90
CA ALA A 26 2.67 -5.76 3.10
C ALA A 26 1.45 -6.13 3.97
N TRP A 27 1.59 -7.07 4.90
CA TRP A 27 0.50 -7.45 5.79
C TRP A 27 0.06 -6.28 6.69
N LEU A 28 1.00 -5.48 7.19
CA LEU A 28 0.66 -4.26 7.94
C LEU A 28 0.02 -3.18 7.05
N LEU A 29 0.46 -3.06 5.80
CA LEU A 29 -0.13 -2.14 4.82
C LEU A 29 -1.62 -2.45 4.59
N PHE A 30 -1.95 -3.69 4.23
CA PHE A 30 -3.33 -4.11 3.95
C PHE A 30 -4.23 -4.18 5.20
N LYS A 31 -3.65 -4.00 6.40
CA LYS A 31 -4.39 -3.86 7.66
C LYS A 31 -4.52 -2.42 8.13
N ASP A 32 -4.02 -1.46 7.35
CA ASP A 32 -3.90 -0.05 7.70
C ASP A 32 -3.20 0.17 9.07
N ARG A 33 -2.10 -0.58 9.27
CA ARG A 33 -1.31 -0.56 10.53
C ARG A 33 0.06 0.05 10.39
N LEU A 34 0.37 0.64 9.24
CA LEU A 34 1.60 1.40 9.07
C LEU A 34 1.53 2.74 9.80
N SER A 35 2.69 3.28 10.15
CA SER A 35 2.83 4.61 10.75
C SER A 35 2.70 5.72 9.71
N THR A 36 1.59 5.73 8.96
CA THR A 36 1.24 6.82 8.04
C THR A 36 0.92 8.10 8.82
N ALA A 37 1.02 9.28 8.20
CA ALA A 37 0.72 10.53 8.89
C ALA A 37 -0.73 10.56 9.42
N VAL A 38 -1.70 10.03 8.66
CA VAL A 38 -3.09 9.86 9.13
C VAL A 38 -3.15 9.00 10.39
N ASN A 39 -2.47 7.84 10.41
CA ASN A 39 -2.48 6.94 11.56
C ASN A 39 -1.74 7.52 12.79
N LEU A 40 -0.69 8.31 12.57
CA LEU A 40 0.02 9.00 13.65
C LEU A 40 -0.78 10.17 14.21
N ALA A 41 -1.46 10.94 13.37
CA ALA A 41 -2.35 12.02 13.77
C ALA A 41 -3.54 11.48 14.57
N HIS A 42 -4.15 10.39 14.12
CA HIS A 42 -5.23 9.70 14.87
C HIS A 42 -4.77 9.22 16.27
N LYS A 43 -3.47 8.92 16.44
CA LYS A 43 -2.87 8.57 17.73
C LYS A 43 -2.39 9.78 18.54
N ASN A 44 -2.65 11.01 18.09
CA ASN A 44 -2.17 12.26 18.69
C ASN A 44 -0.64 12.34 18.83
N ILE A 45 0.11 11.66 17.95
CA ILE A 45 1.59 11.69 17.94
C ILE A 45 2.10 12.89 17.14
N ILE A 46 1.39 13.27 16.07
CA ILE A 46 1.69 14.42 15.22
C ILE A 46 0.43 15.27 15.03
N SER A 47 0.61 16.54 14.64
CA SER A 47 -0.49 17.50 14.50
C SER A 47 -1.03 17.65 13.08
N SER A 48 -0.32 17.13 12.07
CA SER A 48 -0.73 17.22 10.66
C SER A 48 -0.68 15.84 10.03
N ASP A 49 -1.71 15.51 9.28
CA ASP A 49 -1.84 14.27 8.53
C ASP A 49 -1.37 14.41 7.08
N LEU A 50 -0.90 15.59 6.66
CA LEU A 50 -0.50 15.83 5.28
C LEU A 50 0.70 14.97 4.86
N CYS A 51 0.66 14.48 3.63
CA CYS A 51 1.76 13.73 3.05
C CYS A 51 3.03 14.56 2.97
N THR A 52 4.09 14.05 3.60
CA THR A 52 5.41 14.72 3.63
C THR A 52 6.08 14.78 2.26
N ARG A 53 5.57 14.04 1.28
CA ARG A 53 6.12 13.97 -0.09
C ARG A 53 5.47 14.95 -1.04
N CYS A 54 4.15 15.11 -0.96
CA CYS A 54 3.41 15.94 -1.90
C CYS A 54 2.80 17.20 -1.26
N ALA A 55 2.61 17.20 0.07
CA ALA A 55 1.98 18.27 0.85
C ALA A 55 0.57 18.70 0.38
N MET A 56 -0.12 17.86 -0.40
CA MET A 56 -1.43 18.17 -0.99
C MET A 56 -2.59 17.44 -0.32
N LEU A 57 -2.41 16.17 0.05
CA LEU A 57 -3.45 15.31 0.60
C LEU A 57 -2.97 14.62 1.89
N PRO A 58 -3.88 14.17 2.76
CA PRO A 58 -3.54 13.33 3.89
C PRO A 58 -2.79 12.06 3.46
N GLU A 59 -1.78 11.69 4.23
CA GLU A 59 -1.00 10.46 4.04
C GLU A 59 -1.74 9.28 4.66
N ASP A 60 -2.71 8.73 3.95
CA ASP A 60 -3.22 7.39 4.21
C ASP A 60 -2.44 6.34 3.40
N SER A 61 -2.75 5.06 3.62
CA SER A 61 -2.09 3.96 2.93
C SER A 61 -2.27 4.03 1.40
N THR A 62 -3.45 4.42 0.92
CA THR A 62 -3.76 4.54 -0.53
C THR A 62 -2.98 5.69 -1.14
N HIS A 63 -2.95 6.84 -0.48
CA HIS A 63 -2.20 7.99 -0.95
C HIS A 63 -0.71 7.70 -0.99
N LEU A 64 -0.17 7.16 0.10
CA LEU A 64 1.25 6.85 0.22
C LEU A 64 1.76 5.92 -0.91
N PHE A 65 0.94 4.95 -1.35
CA PHE A 65 1.37 3.94 -2.32
C PHE A 65 0.79 4.08 -3.72
N ILE A 66 -0.35 4.74 -3.93
CA ILE A 66 -1.03 4.77 -5.22
C ILE A 66 -1.16 6.20 -5.75
N THR A 67 -1.86 7.06 -5.03
CA THR A 67 -2.29 8.37 -5.57
C THR A 67 -1.27 9.48 -5.36
N CYS A 68 -0.29 9.31 -4.47
CA CYS A 68 0.79 10.27 -4.31
C CYS A 68 1.57 10.41 -5.63
N PRO A 69 1.85 11.64 -6.10
CA PRO A 69 2.60 11.87 -7.34
C PRO A 69 3.96 11.17 -7.37
N LEU A 70 4.61 11.01 -6.21
CA LEU A 70 5.86 10.25 -6.13
C LEU A 70 5.63 8.75 -6.36
N ALA A 71 4.63 8.17 -5.70
CA ALA A 71 4.30 6.76 -5.85
C ALA A 71 3.88 6.44 -7.29
N ASN A 72 3.04 7.29 -7.88
CA ASN A 72 2.61 7.16 -9.27
C ASN A 72 3.81 7.16 -10.24
N LYS A 73 4.78 8.07 -10.07
CA LYS A 73 6.02 8.08 -10.87
C LYS A 73 6.83 6.79 -10.73
N ILE A 74 6.86 6.18 -9.55
CA ILE A 74 7.56 4.90 -9.33
C ILE A 74 6.86 3.79 -10.12
N TRP A 75 5.54 3.68 -10.00
CA TRP A 75 4.77 2.66 -10.73
C TRP A 75 4.90 2.79 -12.25
N GLN A 76 4.81 4.01 -12.79
CA GLN A 76 5.03 4.29 -14.21
C GLN A 76 6.40 3.79 -14.69
N ARG A 77 7.47 4.01 -13.91
CA ARG A 77 8.82 3.53 -14.25
C ARG A 77 8.93 2.01 -14.24
N MET A 78 8.13 1.34 -13.41
CA MET A 78 8.05 -0.13 -13.38
C MET A 78 7.16 -0.69 -14.49
N GLY A 79 6.46 0.16 -15.26
CA GLY A 79 5.49 -0.29 -16.26
C GLY A 79 4.21 -0.86 -15.65
N VAL A 80 3.94 -0.57 -14.37
CA VAL A 80 2.70 -0.92 -13.69
C VAL A 80 1.85 0.34 -13.62
N LEU A 81 0.59 0.24 -14.01
CA LEU A 81 -0.36 1.34 -13.89
C LEU A 81 -1.45 0.90 -12.91
N PRO A 82 -1.34 1.22 -11.61
CA PRO A 82 -2.48 1.06 -10.73
C PRO A 82 -3.57 1.99 -11.25
N HIS A 83 -4.61 1.41 -11.83
CA HIS A 83 -5.60 2.16 -12.58
C HIS A 83 -6.54 2.96 -11.66
N GLN A 84 -6.59 2.65 -10.35
CA GLN A 84 -7.62 3.21 -9.48
C GLN A 84 -7.11 3.45 -8.05
N ALA A 85 -7.83 4.31 -7.34
CA ALA A 85 -7.52 4.82 -6.00
C ALA A 85 -7.77 3.81 -4.87
N ASP A 86 -7.56 2.51 -5.11
CA ASP A 86 -7.70 1.46 -4.09
C ASP A 86 -6.45 0.57 -4.07
N LEU A 87 -5.92 0.35 -2.86
CA LEU A 87 -4.83 -0.58 -2.62
C LEU A 87 -5.18 -2.03 -2.94
N ASN A 88 -6.44 -2.43 -2.79
CA ASN A 88 -6.84 -3.82 -3.01
C ASN A 88 -6.75 -4.23 -4.48
N GLU A 89 -6.89 -3.28 -5.41
CA GLU A 89 -6.75 -3.52 -6.84
C GLU A 89 -5.30 -3.76 -7.30
N LEU A 90 -4.32 -3.57 -6.42
CA LEU A 90 -2.92 -3.89 -6.74
C LEU A 90 -2.73 -5.35 -7.15
N TRP A 91 -3.57 -6.26 -6.65
CA TRP A 91 -3.50 -7.67 -7.02
C TRP A 91 -3.95 -7.95 -8.46
N ASP A 92 -4.81 -7.09 -9.00
CA ASP A 92 -5.36 -7.19 -10.36
C ASP A 92 -4.55 -6.37 -11.38
N ALA A 93 -3.54 -5.62 -10.92
CA ALA A 93 -2.72 -4.79 -11.77
C ALA A 93 -1.98 -5.64 -12.82
N PRO A 94 -2.01 -5.26 -14.10
CA PRO A 94 -1.35 -6.03 -15.15
C PRO A 94 0.16 -6.05 -14.90
N LEU A 95 0.73 -7.26 -14.88
CA LEU A 95 2.17 -7.41 -14.76
C LEU A 95 2.87 -6.91 -16.02
N PRO A 96 3.98 -6.14 -15.88
CA PRO A 96 4.78 -5.72 -17.00
C PRO A 96 5.29 -6.93 -17.79
N GLN A 97 5.16 -6.88 -19.12
CA GLN A 97 5.50 -8.00 -20.01
C GLN A 97 6.97 -8.43 -19.96
N HIS A 98 7.85 -7.58 -19.44
CA HIS A 98 9.30 -7.80 -19.35
C HIS A 98 9.73 -8.55 -18.08
N LEU A 99 8.82 -8.80 -17.13
CA LEU A 99 9.16 -9.57 -15.92
C LEU A 99 9.21 -11.07 -16.22
N PRO A 100 10.19 -11.81 -15.67
CA PRO A 100 10.25 -13.26 -15.82
C PRO A 100 8.99 -13.91 -15.25
N LYS A 101 8.35 -14.76 -16.05
CA LYS A 101 7.24 -15.60 -15.58
C LYS A 101 7.83 -16.62 -14.60
N ASN A 102 7.32 -16.62 -13.38
CA ASN A 102 7.70 -17.56 -12.32
C ASN A 102 7.31 -18.99 -12.64
#